data_AF-A0A949YIQ4-F1
#
_entry.id   AF-A0A949YIQ4-F1
#
_cell.length_a   1.000
_cell.length_b   1.000
_cell.length_c   1.000
_cell.angle_alpha   90.00
_cell.angle_beta   90.00
_cell.angle_gamma   90.00
#
_symmetry.space_group_name_H-M   'P 1'
#
loop_
_entity.id
_entity.type
_entity.pdbx_description
1 polymer ?
#
loop_
_entity_poly.entity_id
_entity_poly.type
_entity_poly.pdbx_seq_one_letter_code
_entity_poly.pdbx_strand_id
1 'polypeptide(L)'
;MRRICRGLPRLRAHRRIVEEIYRRFDRRCRTETALTKLARLRIQAGRCKGLGPIFKKLHSSDLEKALTFLDDRLLGSTSNAVARGNRRHRTMQKTVYRVRTRATIGGRIALDMFREAQGPSREQTMKALHHTRRR
;
A
#
# COMPACT_ATOMS: atom_id res chain seq x y z
N MET A 1 -17.58 -1.38 -21.27
CA MET A 1 -16.64 -2.53 -21.27
C MET A 1 -17.15 -3.84 -21.92
N ARG A 2 -18.47 -4.12 -22.02
CA ARG A 2 -18.99 -5.31 -22.73
C ARG A 2 -18.63 -5.39 -24.22
N ARG A 3 -18.35 -4.24 -24.88
CA ARG A 3 -17.98 -4.18 -26.31
C ARG A 3 -16.65 -4.86 -26.64
N ILE A 4 -15.65 -4.77 -25.75
CA ILE A 4 -14.27 -5.26 -26.01
C ILE A 4 -14.21 -6.79 -26.01
N CYS A 5 -15.10 -7.47 -25.27
CA CYS A 5 -15.12 -8.93 -25.18
C CYS A 5 -16.10 -9.60 -26.17
N ARG A 6 -16.77 -8.84 -27.05
CA ARG A 6 -17.68 -9.41 -28.05
C ARG A 6 -16.87 -10.19 -29.11
N GLY A 7 -17.29 -11.41 -29.42
CA GLY A 7 -16.64 -12.27 -30.42
C GLY A 7 -15.43 -13.08 -29.96
N LEU A 8 -14.91 -12.88 -28.73
CA LEU A 8 -13.73 -13.58 -28.23
C LEU A 8 -14.08 -14.50 -27.03
N PRO A 9 -14.39 -15.80 -27.25
CA PRO A 9 -14.82 -16.74 -26.20
C PRO A 9 -13.81 -16.86 -25.05
N ARG A 10 -12.51 -16.86 -25.37
CA ARG A 10 -11.42 -16.99 -24.38
C ARG A 10 -11.39 -15.81 -23.40
N LEU A 11 -11.61 -14.58 -23.88
CA LEU A 11 -11.65 -13.38 -23.03
C LEU A 11 -12.89 -13.33 -22.13
N ARG A 12 -14.04 -13.86 -22.61
CA ARG A 12 -15.25 -14.00 -21.77
C ARG A 12 -15.04 -14.97 -20.61
N ALA A 13 -14.35 -16.09 -20.85
CA ALA A 13 -14.00 -17.04 -19.80
C ALA A 13 -13.08 -16.41 -18.74
N HIS A 14 -12.02 -15.72 -19.17
CA HIS A 14 -11.11 -15.01 -18.26
C HIS A 14 -11.85 -13.95 -17.44
N ARG A 15 -12.73 -13.16 -18.07
CA ARG A 15 -13.53 -12.15 -17.39
C ARG A 15 -14.45 -12.75 -16.33
N ARG A 16 -15.12 -13.86 -16.62
CA ARG A 16 -15.97 -14.57 -15.65
C ARG A 16 -15.17 -15.03 -14.42
N ILE A 17 -13.96 -15.56 -14.65
CA ILE A 17 -13.07 -15.97 -13.55
C ILE A 17 -12.68 -14.75 -12.70
N VAL A 18 -12.31 -13.65 -13.33
CA VAL A 18 -11.94 -12.41 -12.63
C VAL A 18 -13.12 -11.82 -11.86
N GLU A 19 -14.31 -11.75 -12.46
CA GLU A 19 -15.54 -11.28 -11.80
C GLU A 19 -15.90 -12.17 -10.60
N GLU A 20 -15.74 -13.48 -10.70
CA GLU A 20 -15.97 -14.41 -9.59
C GLU A 20 -14.93 -14.26 -8.46
N ILE A 21 -13.67 -14.00 -8.80
CA ILE A 21 -12.63 -13.66 -7.82
C ILE A 21 -13.00 -12.36 -7.09
N TYR A 22 -13.34 -11.29 -7.83
CA TYR A 22 -13.76 -10.03 -7.24
C TYR A 22 -15.01 -10.19 -6.36
N ARG A 23 -15.97 -11.03 -6.76
CA ARG A 23 -17.16 -11.33 -5.96
C ARG A 23 -16.81 -12.05 -4.66
N ARG A 24 -15.87 -13.00 -4.70
CA ARG A 24 -15.40 -13.71 -3.50
C ARG A 24 -14.73 -12.78 -2.50
N PHE A 25 -13.99 -11.80 -3.00
CA PHE A 25 -13.26 -10.80 -2.23
C PHE A 25 -13.89 -9.40 -2.34
N ASP A 26 -15.23 -9.33 -2.35
CA ASP A 26 -15.92 -8.04 -2.38
C ASP A 26 -15.44 -7.15 -1.22
N ARG A 27 -15.39 -5.83 -1.45
CA ARG A 27 -14.84 -4.83 -0.51
C ARG A 27 -15.52 -4.85 0.87
N ARG A 28 -16.70 -5.44 0.97
CA ARG A 28 -17.46 -5.61 2.22
C ARG A 28 -17.03 -6.84 3.03
N CYS A 29 -16.15 -7.68 2.50
CA CYS A 29 -15.66 -8.86 3.18
C CYS A 29 -14.69 -8.46 4.30
N ARG A 30 -14.95 -8.88 5.54
CA ARG A 30 -14.00 -8.73 6.65
C ARG A 30 -12.71 -9.50 6.32
N THR A 31 -11.58 -8.99 6.80
CA THR A 31 -10.23 -9.56 6.62
C THR A 31 -10.18 -11.05 6.97
N GLU A 32 -10.69 -11.45 8.14
CA GLU A 32 -10.73 -12.85 8.57
C GLU A 32 -11.51 -13.75 7.59
N THR A 33 -12.63 -13.25 7.07
CA THR A 33 -13.45 -13.96 6.09
C THR A 33 -12.74 -14.06 4.75
N ALA A 34 -12.03 -13.01 4.32
CA ALA A 34 -11.24 -13.00 3.10
C ALA A 34 -10.08 -14.00 3.19
N LEU A 35 -9.36 -14.04 4.31
CA LEU A 35 -8.27 -15.00 4.56
C LEU A 35 -8.79 -16.45 4.56
N THR A 36 -9.94 -16.70 5.20
CA THR A 36 -10.58 -18.03 5.19
C THR A 36 -10.98 -18.46 3.77
N LYS A 37 -11.54 -17.55 2.98
CA LYS A 37 -11.88 -17.80 1.57
C LYS A 37 -10.62 -18.06 0.73
N LEU A 38 -9.53 -17.33 0.98
CA LEU A 38 -8.24 -17.54 0.32
C LEU A 38 -7.66 -18.92 0.64
N ALA A 39 -7.69 -19.36 1.90
CA ALA A 39 -7.23 -20.68 2.31
C ALA A 39 -8.00 -21.79 1.58
N ARG A 40 -9.34 -21.69 1.52
CA ARG A 40 -10.18 -22.63 0.76
C ARG A 40 -9.85 -22.63 -0.72
N LEU A 41 -9.62 -21.46 -1.31
CA LEU A 41 -9.25 -21.32 -2.72
C LEU A 41 -7.88 -21.96 -3.02
N ARG A 42 -6.90 -21.78 -2.12
CA ARG A 42 -5.57 -22.43 -2.21
C ARG A 42 -5.69 -23.96 -2.19
N ILE A 43 -6.52 -24.51 -1.31
CA ILE A 43 -6.77 -25.97 -1.24
C ILE A 43 -7.41 -26.47 -2.55
N GLN A 44 -8.43 -25.76 -3.05
CA GLN A 44 -9.10 -26.13 -4.31
C GLN A 44 -8.15 -26.07 -5.50
N ALA A 45 -7.35 -25.00 -5.60
CA ALA A 45 -6.36 -24.83 -6.67
C ALA A 45 -5.28 -25.93 -6.63
N GLY A 46 -4.85 -26.35 -5.44
CA GLY A 46 -3.87 -27.43 -5.27
C GLY A 46 -4.38 -28.81 -5.72
N ARG A 47 -5.70 -29.04 -5.73
CA ARG A 47 -6.30 -30.28 -6.25
C ARG A 47 -6.36 -30.33 -7.78
N CYS A 48 -6.28 -29.19 -8.46
CA CYS A 48 -6.30 -29.09 -9.91
C CYS A 48 -4.90 -29.35 -10.49
N LYS A 49 -4.56 -30.62 -10.68
CA LYS A 49 -3.30 -31.05 -11.33
C LYS A 49 -3.21 -30.48 -12.74
N GLY A 50 -2.18 -29.70 -13.03
CA GLY A 50 -1.91 -29.08 -14.35
C GLY A 50 -2.03 -27.55 -14.41
N LEU A 51 -2.66 -26.90 -13.42
CA LEU A 51 -2.86 -25.44 -13.40
C LEU A 51 -1.98 -24.72 -12.35
N GLY A 52 -1.08 -25.44 -11.68
CA GLY A 52 -0.20 -24.91 -10.62
C GLY A 52 0.56 -23.63 -11.00
N PRO A 53 1.17 -23.52 -12.19
CA PRO A 53 1.86 -22.29 -12.60
C PRO A 53 0.95 -21.06 -12.65
N ILE A 54 -0.32 -21.24 -13.04
CA ILE A 54 -1.32 -20.18 -13.13
C ILE A 54 -1.71 -19.70 -11.72
N PHE A 55 -1.79 -20.64 -10.77
CA PHE A 55 -2.16 -20.35 -9.39
C PHE A 55 -0.97 -19.98 -8.48
N LYS A 56 0.27 -19.91 -9.00
CA LYS A 56 1.45 -19.53 -8.19
C LYS A 56 1.25 -18.21 -7.42
N LYS A 57 0.59 -17.23 -8.03
CA LYS A 57 0.29 -15.94 -7.39
C LYS A 57 -0.71 -16.05 -6.23
N LEU A 58 -1.59 -17.05 -6.24
CA LEU A 58 -2.54 -17.32 -5.17
C LEU A 58 -1.83 -17.74 -3.88
N HIS A 59 -0.67 -18.39 -4.01
CA HIS A 59 0.18 -18.83 -2.90
C HIS A 59 1.20 -17.77 -2.47
N SER A 60 1.21 -16.57 -3.07
CA SER A 60 2.10 -15.49 -2.65
C SER A 60 1.72 -14.96 -1.28
N SER A 61 2.73 -14.67 -0.45
CA SER A 61 2.57 -13.94 0.82
C SER A 61 2.04 -12.52 0.62
N ASP A 62 2.32 -11.91 -0.54
CA ASP A 62 1.92 -10.52 -0.81
C ASP A 62 0.41 -10.38 -0.97
N LEU A 63 -0.26 -11.43 -1.45
CA LEU A 63 -1.73 -11.45 -1.54
C LEU A 63 -2.36 -11.49 -0.14
N GLU A 64 -1.76 -12.24 0.78
CA GLU A 64 -2.21 -12.32 2.16
C GLU A 64 -2.01 -10.99 2.90
N LYS A 65 -0.81 -10.40 2.75
CA LYS A 65 -0.51 -9.04 3.25
C LYS A 65 -1.50 -8.03 2.67
N ALA A 66 -1.75 -8.07 1.37
CA ALA A 66 -2.72 -7.16 0.73
C ALA A 66 -4.10 -7.29 1.36
N LEU A 67 -4.62 -8.50 1.57
CA LEU A 67 -5.92 -8.71 2.21
C LEU A 67 -5.96 -8.23 3.67
N THR A 68 -4.85 -8.35 4.40
CA THR A 68 -4.74 -7.85 5.79
C THR A 68 -4.70 -6.32 5.86
N PHE A 69 -4.00 -5.67 4.93
CA PHE A 69 -3.84 -4.21 4.90
C PHE A 69 -4.95 -3.47 4.13
N LEU A 70 -5.80 -4.17 3.37
CA LEU A 70 -6.98 -3.63 2.67
C LEU A 70 -8.24 -3.56 3.53
N ASP A 71 -8.15 -3.79 4.85
CA ASP A 71 -9.22 -3.37 5.74
C ASP A 71 -9.28 -1.83 5.71
N ASP A 72 -10.15 -1.28 4.86
CA ASP A 72 -10.33 0.15 4.67
C ASP A 72 -10.70 0.87 5.99
N ARG A 73 -11.07 0.13 7.06
CA ARG A 73 -11.27 0.66 8.42
C ARG A 73 -9.96 0.96 9.16
N LEU A 74 -8.88 0.25 8.82
CA LEU A 74 -7.54 0.47 9.37
C LEU A 74 -6.79 1.56 8.59
N LEU A 75 -7.22 1.84 7.36
CA LEU A 75 -6.74 2.97 6.58
C LEU A 75 -7.48 4.22 7.04
N GLY A 76 -6.90 4.98 7.98
CA GLY A 76 -7.32 6.37 8.17
C GLY A 76 -7.34 7.07 6.80
N SER A 77 -8.30 7.97 6.53
CA SER A 77 -8.46 8.65 5.24
C SER A 77 -7.12 9.25 4.78
N THR A 78 -6.33 8.48 4.02
CA THR A 78 -4.97 8.89 3.69
C THR A 78 -5.08 9.82 2.51
N SER A 79 -5.26 11.11 2.80
CA SER A 79 -5.11 12.15 1.78
C SER A 79 -3.65 12.19 1.36
N ASN A 80 -3.14 11.29 0.51
CA ASN A 80 -1.79 11.33 -0.06
C ASN A 80 -0.63 11.62 0.94
N ALA A 81 -0.78 11.40 2.25
CA ALA A 81 0.12 11.98 3.25
C ALA A 81 1.52 11.39 3.12
N VAL A 82 1.59 10.06 2.96
CA VAL A 82 2.82 9.32 2.70
C VAL A 82 3.44 9.75 1.36
N ALA A 83 2.64 9.87 0.30
CA ALA A 83 3.13 10.29 -1.02
C ALA A 83 3.68 11.74 -1.01
N ARG A 84 2.99 12.65 -0.30
CA ARG A 84 3.43 14.04 -0.11
C ARG A 84 4.70 14.12 0.73
N GLY A 85 4.79 13.34 1.82
CA GLY A 85 6.01 13.23 2.64
C GLY A 85 7.20 12.74 1.81
N ASN A 86 7.02 11.64 1.09
CA ASN A 86 8.06 11.07 0.22
C ASN A 86 8.50 12.04 -0.89
N ARG A 87 7.56 12.78 -1.49
CA ARG A 87 7.87 13.82 -2.48
C ARG A 87 8.66 14.96 -1.85
N ARG A 88 8.22 15.49 -0.70
CA ARG A 88 8.90 16.59 0.01
C ARG A 88 10.32 16.20 0.39
N HIS A 89 10.51 15.02 0.95
CA HIS A 89 11.84 14.50 1.28
C HIS A 89 12.74 14.44 0.03
N ARG A 90 12.27 13.87 -1.10
CA ARG A 90 13.03 13.84 -2.35
C ARG A 90 13.38 15.23 -2.89
N THR A 91 12.44 16.17 -2.85
CA THR A 91 12.67 17.55 -3.30
C THR A 91 13.72 18.24 -2.43
N MET A 92 13.58 18.18 -1.11
CA MET A 92 14.53 18.75 -0.15
C MET A 92 15.93 18.17 -0.35
N GLN A 93 16.01 16.89 -0.66
CA GLN A 93 17.25 16.15 -0.72
C GLN A 93 17.90 16.11 -2.12
N LYS A 94 17.22 16.63 -3.16
CA LYS A 94 17.66 16.57 -4.56
C LYS A 94 19.03 17.21 -4.78
N THR A 95 19.31 18.32 -4.08
CA THR A 95 20.59 19.04 -4.16
C THR A 95 21.60 18.60 -3.11
N VAL A 96 21.11 18.06 -1.99
CA VAL A 96 21.92 17.75 -0.80
C VAL A 96 22.67 16.42 -1.00
N TYR A 97 22.04 15.36 -1.53
CA TYR A 97 22.66 14.03 -1.79
C TYR A 97 23.53 13.95 -3.05
N ARG A 98 24.34 14.98 -3.32
CA ARG A 98 25.28 14.95 -4.45
C ARG A 98 26.38 13.88 -4.25
N VAL A 99 26.77 13.62 -2.99
CA VAL A 99 27.66 12.51 -2.60
C VAL A 99 26.84 11.41 -1.93
N ARG A 100 26.73 10.26 -2.60
CA ARG A 100 25.86 9.13 -2.22
C ARG A 100 26.67 7.95 -1.69
N THR A 101 27.25 8.10 -0.50
CA THR A 101 27.79 6.94 0.22
C THR A 101 26.76 6.47 1.24
N ARG A 102 26.79 5.18 1.59
CA ARG A 102 25.85 4.59 2.56
C ARG A 102 25.88 5.33 3.90
N ALA A 103 27.08 5.72 4.36
CA ALA A 103 27.27 6.45 5.61
C ALA A 103 26.65 7.86 5.56
N THR A 104 26.85 8.62 4.48
CA THR A 104 26.27 9.98 4.36
C THR A 104 24.75 9.95 4.23
N ILE A 105 24.19 8.95 3.54
CA ILE A 105 22.74 8.76 3.44
C ILE A 105 22.16 8.40 4.81
N GLY A 106 22.77 7.45 5.53
CA GLY A 106 22.33 7.04 6.86
C GLY A 106 22.31 8.19 7.86
N GLY A 107 23.41 8.94 7.95
CA GLY A 107 23.50 10.09 8.87
C GLY A 107 22.48 11.19 8.57
N ARG A 108 22.15 11.41 7.29
CA ARG A 108 21.17 12.43 6.89
C ARG A 108 19.74 12.00 7.13
N ILE A 109 19.41 10.73 6.87
CA ILE A 109 18.11 10.17 7.25
C ILE A 109 17.92 10.30 8.77
N ALA A 110 18.94 9.95 9.57
CA ALA A 110 18.86 10.07 11.02
C ALA A 110 18.61 11.52 11.47
N LEU A 111 19.30 12.49 10.87
CA LEU A 111 19.15 13.90 11.19
C LEU A 111 17.78 14.46 10.78
N ASP A 112 17.23 14.01 9.65
CA ASP A 112 15.87 14.37 9.23
C ASP A 112 14.81 13.76 10.15
N MET A 113 14.95 12.48 10.53
CA MET A 113 14.06 11.83 11.50
C MET A 113 14.09 12.54 12.86
N PHE A 114 15.28 12.96 13.31
CA PHE A 114 15.43 13.73 14.54
C PHE A 114 14.72 15.08 14.48
N ARG A 115 14.85 15.81 13.35
CA ARG A 115 14.14 17.09 13.13
C ARG A 115 12.62 16.91 13.10
N GLU A 116 12.13 15.84 12.47
CA GLU A 116 10.70 15.53 12.43
C GLU A 116 10.15 15.20 13.83
N ALA A 117 10.89 14.41 14.61
CA ALA A 117 10.52 14.09 15.99
C ALA A 117 10.42 15.33 16.89
N GLN A 118 11.24 16.36 16.64
CA GLN A 118 11.18 17.64 17.34
C GLN A 118 10.10 18.61 16.82
N GLY A 119 9.40 18.26 15.73
CA GLY A 119 8.38 19.10 15.10
C GLY A 119 7.32 19.65 16.08
N PRO A 120 6.68 18.82 16.93
CA PRO A 120 5.66 19.26 17.86
C PRO A 120 6.17 20.29 18.88
N SER A 121 7.36 20.06 19.46
CA SER A 121 7.97 20.98 20.40
C SER A 121 8.29 22.32 19.73
N ARG A 122 8.81 22.29 18.50
CA ARG A 122 9.11 23.50 17.73
C ARG A 122 7.86 24.30 17.40
N GLU A 123 6.75 23.64 17.05
CA GLU A 123 5.47 24.31 16.81
C GLU A 123 4.94 25.00 18.08
N GLN A 124 5.05 24.35 19.23
CA GLN A 124 4.66 24.93 20.52
C GLN A 124 5.52 26.15 20.86
N THR A 125 6.84 26.06 20.70
CA THR A 125 7.75 27.20 20.89
C THR A 125 7.42 28.34 19.94
N MET A 126 7.16 28.06 18.66
CA MET A 126 6.79 29.08 17.68
C MET A 126 5.46 29.77 18.06
N LYS A 127 4.45 29.03 18.50
CA LYS A 127 3.18 29.60 18.97
C LYS A 127 3.38 30.51 20.19
N ALA A 128 4.19 30.09 21.16
CA ALA A 128 4.52 30.88 22.34
C ALA A 128 5.27 32.19 21.97
N LEU A 129 6.24 32.12 21.06
CA LEU A 129 6.99 33.28 20.55
C LEU A 129 6.09 34.24 19.76
N HIS A 130 5.12 33.73 19.01
CA HIS A 130 4.15 34.58 18.29
C HIS A 130 3.17 35.28 19.23
N HIS A 131 2.72 34.62 20.31
CA HIS A 131 1.87 35.26 21.31
C HIS A 131 2.60 36.35 22.09
N THR A 132 3.86 36.12 22.46
CA THR A 132 4.68 37.11 23.17
C THR A 132 5.02 38.32 22.31
N ARG A 133 5.16 38.18 20.99
CA ARG A 133 5.38 39.30 20.05
C ARG A 133 4.14 40.16 19.75
N ARG A 134 2.94 39.67 20.07
CA ARG A 134 1.66 40.40 19.85
C ARG A 134 1.21 41.21 21.06
N ARG A 135 1.88 41.06 22.20
CA ARG A 135 1.83 41.99 23.33
C ARG A 135 2.90 43.06 23.13
#